data_AF-A0A438NC36-F1
#
_entry.id   AF-A0A438NC36-F1
#
_cell.length_a   1.000
_cell.length_b   1.000
_cell.length_c   1.000
_cell.angle_alpha   90.00
_cell.angle_beta   90.00
_cell.angle_gamma   90.00
#
_symmetry.space_group_name_H-M   'P 1'
#
loop_
_entity.id
_entity.type
_entity.pdbx_description
1 polymer ?
#
loop_
_entity_poly.entity_id
_entity_poly.type
_entity_poly.pdbx_seq_one_letter_code
_entity_poly.pdbx_strand_id
1 'polypeptide(L)'
;MSATSDEIKGLLALRDSLNSSIDAFIDLSNEERAQVPKVNQARQKISSAARKLATEVANPQQEATALAFAPWLNAVIRTALELNIFSLLEIGEHTYARSPLSQALTAPATADLNKHIFDSSWGCIGKMPAYLADIGYQNPEQPDNTLSHYATGTDFFAYIRSDEARQIRFNSSMKGAGQQLVQSPVPAAVLDSQNTNEDAVQMVDVGGGIGQVTEKVMQENSHLKGRYVLQDLGPIVEEARAKRPNYEVVEYDFFTPQPIKGSRIYFMRRVLHDFPDSKCREILQNQIQGMVKGHSKLLVCETVLPATGCSGFESLADISRTTFSSMQRSEKHWRALLDSVEFLSSKREMATTRLRKTFHYPDDDDSHGSHDEMDEEEQETLLTNLSTRETKQNKQYVMSFSVLPLMVMLAFLRVLALSTSRAMTLACILSITSLLLSAYIMYFVPIGTPLFAFVTKTAARFGIASAASVSHPQHYYPQQAQQRIGQRQLFTIPSLTKSAPPPPDLDTPLALVLPYFNAFICALLALVALRYRASTNPDIPQGLWMVFLLPAVVFLVVLTVRNSIDEIQGGLGGLRGLKYDFKGA
;
A
#
# COMPACT_ATOMS: atom_id res chain seq x y z
N MET A 1 4.36 -31.86 -32.86
CA MET A 1 3.67 -32.29 -34.10
C MET A 1 4.30 -31.50 -35.25
N SER A 2 4.83 -32.15 -36.29
CA SER A 2 5.32 -31.42 -37.47
C SER A 2 4.12 -31.02 -38.33
N ALA A 3 3.96 -29.74 -38.62
CA ALA A 3 2.91 -29.24 -39.50
C ALA A 3 2.97 -29.94 -40.87
N THR A 4 1.80 -30.24 -41.43
CA THR A 4 1.68 -30.90 -42.74
C THR A 4 2.07 -29.96 -43.87
N SER A 5 2.51 -30.51 -45.01
CA SER A 5 2.97 -29.74 -46.19
C SER A 5 1.91 -28.73 -46.69
N ASP A 6 0.63 -29.03 -46.51
CA ASP A 6 -0.48 -28.18 -46.96
C ASP A 6 -0.82 -27.05 -45.98
N GLU A 7 -0.63 -27.25 -44.67
CA GLU A 7 -0.73 -26.17 -43.66
C GLU A 7 0.36 -25.12 -43.87
N ILE A 8 1.59 -25.56 -44.16
CA ILE A 8 2.70 -24.66 -44.47
C ILE A 8 2.41 -23.87 -45.74
N LYS A 9 1.86 -24.49 -46.79
CA LYS A 9 1.45 -23.77 -48.01
C LYS A 9 0.34 -22.75 -47.75
N GLY A 10 -0.64 -23.07 -46.88
CA GLY A 10 -1.69 -22.14 -46.47
C GLY A 10 -1.15 -20.90 -45.75
N LEU A 11 -0.23 -21.10 -44.80
CA LEU A 11 0.43 -20.02 -44.07
C LEU A 11 1.31 -19.14 -44.99
N LEU A 12 2.02 -19.75 -45.94
CA LEU A 12 2.80 -19.02 -46.94
C LEU A 12 1.90 -18.17 -47.85
N ALA A 13 0.76 -18.70 -48.29
CA ALA A 13 -0.21 -17.94 -49.09
C ALA A 13 -0.82 -16.75 -48.32
N LEU A 14 -1.10 -16.91 -47.02
CA LEU A 14 -1.59 -15.83 -46.16
C LEU A 14 -0.54 -14.75 -45.90
N ARG A 15 0.73 -15.14 -45.69
CA ARG A 15 1.87 -14.22 -45.60
C ARG A 15 2.02 -13.42 -46.89
N ASP A 16 1.97 -14.09 -48.03
CA ASP A 16 2.16 -13.44 -49.33
C ASP A 16 1.00 -12.48 -49.66
N SER A 17 -0.24 -12.81 -49.23
CA SER A 17 -1.40 -11.91 -49.29
C SER A 17 -1.26 -10.68 -48.39
N LEU A 18 -0.70 -10.83 -47.19
CA LEU A 18 -0.42 -9.71 -46.28
C LEU A 18 0.66 -8.79 -46.88
N ASN A 19 1.76 -9.36 -47.37
CA ASN A 19 2.84 -8.60 -48.00
C ASN A 19 2.34 -7.82 -49.22
N SER A 20 1.56 -8.47 -50.10
CA SER A 20 0.94 -7.80 -51.25
C SER A 20 0.02 -6.63 -50.84
N SER A 21 -0.69 -6.75 -49.72
CA SER A 21 -1.54 -5.67 -49.20
C SER A 21 -0.75 -4.50 -48.61
N ILE A 22 0.45 -4.78 -48.07
CA ILE A 22 1.39 -3.77 -47.56
C ILE A 22 2.05 -3.04 -48.72
N ASP A 23 2.53 -3.78 -49.73
CA ASP A 23 3.16 -3.21 -50.93
C ASP A 23 2.17 -2.31 -51.67
N ALA A 24 0.92 -2.75 -51.85
CA ALA A 24 -0.13 -1.92 -52.45
C ALA A 24 -0.46 -0.64 -51.65
N PHE A 25 -0.19 -0.61 -50.34
CA PHE A 25 -0.31 0.59 -49.52
C PHE A 25 0.91 1.50 -49.65
N ILE A 26 2.11 0.91 -49.75
CA ILE A 26 3.37 1.62 -49.97
C ILE A 26 3.40 2.26 -51.37
N ASP A 27 2.75 1.66 -52.36
CA ASP A 27 2.72 2.15 -53.74
C ASP A 27 1.62 3.19 -54.02
N LEU A 28 0.82 3.57 -53.01
CA LEU A 28 -0.18 4.63 -53.18
C LEU A 28 0.48 5.94 -53.61
N SER A 29 -0.05 6.54 -54.68
CA SER A 29 0.38 7.85 -55.16
C SER A 29 0.07 8.96 -54.15
N ASN A 30 0.74 10.11 -54.26
CA ASN A 30 0.54 11.23 -53.34
C ASN A 30 -0.91 11.77 -53.35
N GLU A 31 -1.58 11.72 -54.50
CA GLU A 31 -3.00 12.09 -54.64
C GLU A 31 -3.93 11.10 -53.94
N GLU A 32 -3.59 9.81 -53.94
CA GLU A 32 -4.38 8.77 -53.27
C GLU A 32 -4.17 8.77 -51.76
N ARG A 33 -2.97 9.11 -51.28
CA ARG A 33 -2.70 9.31 -49.86
C ARG A 33 -3.42 10.52 -49.28
N ALA A 34 -3.69 11.54 -50.09
CA ALA A 34 -4.51 12.68 -49.69
C ALA A 34 -5.99 12.32 -49.50
N GLN A 35 -6.45 11.19 -50.07
CA GLN A 35 -7.81 10.69 -49.91
C GLN A 35 -7.91 9.76 -48.68
N VAL A 36 -8.29 10.34 -47.54
CA VAL A 36 -8.49 9.62 -46.27
C VAL A 36 -9.30 8.31 -46.40
N PRO A 37 -10.38 8.23 -47.22
CA PRO A 37 -11.10 6.97 -47.41
C PRO A 37 -10.27 5.85 -48.07
N LYS A 38 -9.44 6.17 -49.07
CA LYS A 38 -8.57 5.19 -49.74
C LYS A 38 -7.51 4.65 -48.78
N VAL A 39 -6.88 5.53 -48.00
CA VAL A 39 -5.91 5.17 -46.97
C VAL A 39 -6.53 4.27 -45.90
N ASN A 40 -7.75 4.59 -45.45
CA ASN A 40 -8.47 3.79 -44.47
C ASN A 40 -8.87 2.41 -45.02
N GLN A 41 -9.29 2.34 -46.29
CA GLN A 41 -9.63 1.08 -46.94
C GLN A 41 -8.39 0.16 -47.08
N ALA A 42 -7.24 0.72 -47.44
CA ALA A 42 -5.99 -0.04 -47.53
C ALA A 42 -5.51 -0.52 -46.14
N ARG A 43 -5.60 0.32 -45.10
CA ARG A 43 -5.32 -0.07 -43.71
C ARG A 43 -6.24 -1.19 -43.21
N GLN A 44 -7.52 -1.15 -43.58
CA GLN A 44 -8.47 -2.22 -43.23
C GLN A 44 -8.12 -3.55 -43.89
N LYS A 45 -7.66 -3.54 -45.15
CA LYS A 45 -7.20 -4.76 -45.85
C LYS A 45 -5.97 -5.37 -45.16
N ILE A 46 -4.98 -4.55 -44.80
CA ILE A 46 -3.79 -5.00 -44.04
C ILE A 46 -4.20 -5.58 -42.68
N SER A 47 -5.06 -4.86 -41.93
CA SER A 47 -5.52 -5.32 -40.61
C SER A 47 -6.30 -6.65 -40.68
N SER A 48 -7.13 -6.82 -41.72
CA SER A 48 -7.87 -8.07 -41.92
C SER A 48 -6.96 -9.24 -42.31
N ALA A 49 -5.97 -9.03 -43.16
CA ALA A 49 -5.02 -10.07 -43.57
C ALA A 49 -4.12 -10.49 -42.39
N ALA A 50 -3.65 -9.53 -41.60
CA ALA A 50 -2.84 -9.77 -40.40
C ALA A 50 -3.59 -10.56 -39.32
N ARG A 51 -4.88 -10.27 -39.10
CA ARG A 51 -5.72 -11.03 -38.16
C ARG A 51 -5.93 -12.48 -38.59
N LYS A 52 -6.20 -12.72 -39.88
CA LYS A 52 -6.36 -14.08 -40.40
C LYS A 52 -5.07 -14.90 -40.24
N LEU A 53 -3.91 -14.31 -40.54
CA LEU A 53 -2.63 -14.95 -40.31
C LEU A 53 -2.38 -15.23 -38.82
N ALA A 54 -2.72 -14.28 -37.93
CA ALA A 54 -2.57 -14.45 -36.50
C ALA A 54 -3.48 -15.56 -35.93
N THR A 55 -4.73 -15.68 -36.42
CA THR A 55 -5.66 -16.76 -36.06
C THR A 55 -5.14 -18.14 -36.50
N GLU A 56 -4.64 -18.27 -37.73
CA GLU A 56 -4.11 -19.55 -38.24
C GLU A 56 -2.78 -19.96 -37.58
N VAL A 57 -2.04 -19.02 -37.00
CA VAL A 57 -0.78 -19.26 -36.27
C VAL A 57 -1.02 -19.48 -34.77
N ALA A 58 -2.15 -19.03 -34.23
CA ALA A 58 -2.47 -19.14 -32.81
C ALA A 58 -2.94 -20.56 -32.44
N ASN A 59 -2.52 -21.03 -31.27
CA ASN A 59 -2.94 -22.33 -30.74
C ASN A 59 -4.46 -22.33 -30.44
N PRO A 60 -5.25 -23.34 -30.87
CA PRO A 60 -6.70 -23.41 -30.64
C PRO A 60 -7.13 -23.21 -29.18
N GLN A 61 -6.28 -23.59 -28.22
CA GLN A 61 -6.54 -23.39 -26.79
C GLN A 61 -6.54 -21.90 -26.39
N GLN A 62 -5.69 -21.07 -27.02
CA GLN A 62 -5.61 -19.63 -26.77
C GLN A 62 -6.79 -18.90 -27.40
N GLU A 63 -7.26 -19.34 -28.57
CA GLU A 63 -8.43 -18.77 -29.22
C GLU A 63 -9.72 -19.12 -28.48
N ALA A 64 -9.86 -20.36 -27.99
CA ALA A 64 -10.97 -20.78 -27.14
C ALA A 64 -11.00 -20.01 -25.81
N THR A 65 -9.83 -19.73 -25.22
CA THR A 65 -9.70 -18.90 -24.00
C THR A 65 -10.07 -17.44 -24.29
N ALA A 66 -9.60 -16.88 -25.42
CA ALA A 66 -9.95 -15.52 -25.82
C ALA A 66 -11.44 -15.35 -26.10
N LEU A 67 -12.10 -16.35 -26.72
CA LEU A 67 -13.54 -16.35 -26.97
C LEU A 67 -14.35 -16.52 -25.67
N ALA A 68 -13.94 -17.43 -24.78
CA ALA A 68 -14.65 -17.74 -23.54
C ALA A 68 -14.62 -16.58 -22.53
N PHE A 69 -13.56 -15.76 -22.56
CA PHE A 69 -13.36 -14.67 -21.60
C PHE A 69 -13.52 -13.27 -22.18
N ALA A 70 -13.89 -13.08 -23.45
CA ALA A 70 -13.99 -11.74 -24.08
C ALA A 70 -14.79 -10.67 -23.29
N PRO A 71 -15.94 -10.97 -22.63
CA PRO A 71 -16.64 -10.00 -21.78
C PRO A 71 -15.86 -9.65 -20.50
N TRP A 72 -15.18 -10.64 -19.92
CA TRP A 72 -14.32 -10.49 -18.75
C TRP A 72 -13.00 -9.80 -19.12
N LEU A 73 -12.50 -9.98 -20.34
CA LEU A 73 -11.29 -9.33 -20.85
C LEU A 73 -11.46 -7.81 -20.87
N ASN A 74 -12.65 -7.30 -21.21
CA ASN A 74 -12.94 -5.86 -21.12
C ASN A 74 -13.04 -5.37 -19.67
N ALA A 75 -13.52 -6.19 -18.73
CA ALA A 75 -13.52 -5.84 -17.31
C ALA A 75 -12.11 -5.88 -16.72
N VAL A 76 -11.31 -6.89 -17.10
CA VAL A 76 -9.90 -7.05 -16.73
C VAL A 76 -9.05 -5.93 -17.33
N ILE A 77 -9.22 -5.59 -18.61
CA ILE A 77 -8.52 -4.48 -19.27
C ILE A 77 -8.94 -3.14 -18.66
N ARG A 78 -10.23 -2.90 -18.39
CA ARG A 78 -10.68 -1.66 -17.71
C ARG A 78 -10.14 -1.57 -16.29
N THR A 79 -10.14 -2.67 -15.55
CA THR A 79 -9.54 -2.75 -14.22
C THR A 79 -8.03 -2.56 -14.29
N ALA A 80 -7.36 -3.11 -15.30
CA ALA A 80 -5.93 -2.94 -15.52
C ALA A 80 -5.56 -1.52 -15.98
N LEU A 81 -6.43 -0.82 -16.71
CA LEU A 81 -6.27 0.60 -17.03
C LEU A 81 -6.47 1.47 -15.78
N GLU A 82 -7.51 1.19 -14.99
CA GLU A 82 -7.82 1.93 -13.75
C GLU A 82 -6.76 1.74 -12.66
N LEU A 83 -6.28 0.50 -12.49
CA LEU A 83 -5.17 0.15 -11.60
C LEU A 83 -3.80 0.48 -12.20
N ASN A 84 -3.75 1.07 -13.40
CA ASN A 84 -2.56 1.43 -14.15
C ASN A 84 -1.54 0.28 -14.31
N ILE A 85 -2.02 -0.96 -14.44
CA ILE A 85 -1.19 -2.17 -14.59
C ILE A 85 -0.34 -2.11 -15.86
N PHE A 86 -0.79 -1.42 -16.91
CA PHE A 86 -0.03 -1.28 -18.16
C PHE A 86 1.24 -0.40 -18.00
N SER A 87 1.31 0.46 -16.99
CA SER A 87 2.55 1.18 -16.66
C SER A 87 3.63 0.24 -16.08
N LEU A 88 3.27 -0.98 -15.69
CA LEU A 88 4.23 -2.03 -15.36
C LEU A 88 4.96 -2.57 -16.59
N LEU A 89 4.52 -2.21 -17.79
CA LEU A 89 5.15 -2.59 -19.04
C LEU A 89 5.68 -1.37 -19.80
N GLU A 90 5.18 -0.17 -19.55
CA GLU A 90 5.60 1.03 -20.27
C GLU A 90 6.95 1.57 -19.76
N ILE A 91 7.97 1.60 -20.63
CA ILE A 91 9.31 2.15 -20.35
C ILE A 91 9.57 3.48 -21.08
N GLY A 92 8.60 3.96 -21.84
CA GLY A 92 8.66 5.19 -22.61
C GLY A 92 7.40 5.34 -23.48
N GLU A 93 7.25 6.49 -24.12
CA GLU A 93 6.10 6.77 -24.99
C GLU A 93 5.97 5.66 -26.05
N HIS A 94 4.86 4.91 -25.98
CA HIS A 94 4.56 3.78 -26.87
C HIS A 94 5.58 2.62 -26.87
N THR A 95 6.43 2.51 -25.85
CA THR A 95 7.42 1.45 -25.73
C THR A 95 7.12 0.56 -24.52
N TYR A 96 6.93 -0.73 -24.77
CA TYR A 96 6.58 -1.71 -23.73
C TYR A 96 7.68 -2.76 -23.55
N ALA A 97 8.17 -2.95 -22.32
CA ALA A 97 9.10 -3.99 -21.90
C ALA A 97 8.73 -4.49 -20.49
N ARG A 98 9.21 -5.66 -20.06
CA ARG A 98 9.01 -6.09 -18.67
C ARG A 98 9.66 -5.08 -17.72
N SER A 99 8.88 -4.40 -16.89
CA SER A 99 9.45 -3.66 -15.75
C SER A 99 9.98 -4.63 -14.68
N PRO A 100 10.86 -4.16 -13.78
CA PRO A 100 11.26 -4.94 -12.61
C PRO A 100 10.07 -5.47 -11.78
N LEU A 101 8.99 -4.69 -11.67
CA LEU A 101 7.79 -5.09 -10.94
C LEU A 101 6.99 -6.17 -11.70
N SER A 102 6.83 -6.03 -13.02
CA SER A 102 6.22 -7.09 -13.84
C SER A 102 7.03 -8.39 -13.76
N GLN A 103 8.36 -8.29 -13.80
CA GLN A 103 9.24 -9.44 -13.65
C GLN A 103 9.08 -10.12 -12.28
N ALA A 104 9.03 -9.34 -11.20
CA ALA A 104 8.82 -9.84 -9.83
C ALA A 104 7.44 -10.53 -9.67
N LEU A 105 6.38 -9.98 -10.26
CA LEU A 105 5.03 -10.56 -10.22
C LEU A 105 4.90 -11.85 -11.03
N THR A 106 5.69 -11.99 -12.11
CA THR A 106 5.72 -13.21 -12.95
C THR A 106 6.67 -14.28 -12.45
N ALA A 107 7.48 -14.00 -11.42
CA ALA A 107 8.32 -15.02 -10.79
C ALA A 107 7.43 -16.16 -10.27
N PRO A 108 7.77 -17.45 -10.53
CA PRO A 108 6.86 -18.58 -10.27
C PRO A 108 6.26 -18.59 -8.87
N ALA A 109 7.08 -18.36 -7.83
CA ALA A 109 6.59 -18.36 -6.46
C ALA A 109 5.68 -17.16 -6.13
N THR A 110 5.95 -15.97 -6.69
CA THR A 110 5.07 -14.79 -6.54
C THR A 110 3.76 -14.99 -7.29
N ALA A 111 3.81 -15.55 -8.49
CA ALA A 111 2.62 -15.86 -9.28
C ALA A 111 1.76 -16.92 -8.57
N ASP A 112 2.38 -17.95 -8.02
CA ASP A 112 1.69 -19.01 -7.27
C ASP A 112 1.15 -18.52 -5.93
N LEU A 113 1.84 -17.58 -5.26
CA LEU A 113 1.32 -16.89 -4.07
C LEU A 113 0.04 -16.12 -4.39
N ASN A 114 0.04 -15.34 -5.48
CA ASN A 114 -1.16 -14.61 -5.91
C ASN A 114 -2.32 -15.58 -6.20
N LYS A 115 -2.06 -16.64 -6.97
CA LYS A 115 -3.08 -17.67 -7.24
C LYS A 115 -3.57 -18.34 -5.96
N HIS A 116 -2.68 -18.65 -5.02
CA HIS A 116 -3.05 -19.23 -3.73
C HIS A 116 -3.97 -18.29 -2.93
N ILE A 117 -3.64 -17.00 -2.86
CA ILE A 117 -4.47 -15.99 -2.19
C ILE A 117 -5.88 -15.97 -2.80
N PHE A 118 -6.00 -15.93 -4.13
CA PHE A 118 -7.31 -15.88 -4.79
C PHE A 118 -8.08 -17.21 -4.72
N ASP A 119 -7.44 -18.33 -5.04
CA ASP A 119 -8.12 -19.63 -5.19
C ASP A 119 -8.40 -20.31 -3.85
N SER A 120 -7.54 -20.09 -2.85
CA SER A 120 -7.59 -20.80 -1.57
C SER A 120 -8.09 -19.90 -0.44
N SER A 121 -7.45 -18.75 -0.25
CA SER A 121 -7.74 -17.88 0.91
C SER A 121 -8.98 -17.01 0.69
N TRP A 122 -9.17 -16.45 -0.52
CA TRP A 122 -10.28 -15.52 -0.80
C TRP A 122 -11.65 -16.22 -0.74
N GLY A 123 -11.71 -17.50 -1.11
CA GLY A 123 -12.92 -18.32 -0.95
C GLY A 123 -13.37 -18.39 0.52
N CYS A 124 -12.42 -18.47 1.46
CA CYS A 124 -12.71 -18.44 2.90
C CYS A 124 -13.04 -17.01 3.36
N ILE A 125 -12.21 -16.03 3.00
CA ILE A 125 -12.38 -14.62 3.39
C ILE A 125 -13.73 -14.06 2.93
N GLY A 126 -14.24 -14.47 1.76
CA GLY A 126 -15.55 -14.07 1.27
C GLY A 126 -16.72 -14.50 2.17
N LYS A 127 -16.53 -15.50 3.03
CA LYS A 127 -17.52 -15.95 4.04
C LYS A 127 -17.38 -15.23 5.38
N MET A 128 -16.32 -14.45 5.58
CA MET A 128 -16.00 -13.80 6.85
C MET A 128 -17.15 -12.96 7.42
N PRO A 129 -17.89 -12.13 6.67
CA PRO A 129 -18.97 -11.32 7.26
C PRO A 129 -20.08 -12.16 7.90
N ALA A 130 -20.46 -13.28 7.27
CA ALA A 130 -21.48 -14.18 7.79
C ALA A 130 -20.95 -14.97 9.00
N TYR A 131 -19.74 -15.51 8.89
CA TYR A 131 -19.06 -16.19 9.99
C TYR A 131 -18.93 -15.31 11.24
N LEU A 132 -18.46 -14.07 11.08
CA LEU A 132 -18.34 -13.11 12.18
C LEU A 132 -19.70 -12.79 12.81
N ALA A 133 -20.76 -12.66 12.00
CA ALA A 133 -22.11 -12.46 12.53
C ALA A 133 -22.59 -13.65 13.38
N ASP A 134 -22.33 -14.89 12.92
CA ASP A 134 -22.73 -16.11 13.62
C ASP A 134 -22.01 -16.27 14.98
N ILE A 135 -20.77 -15.80 15.09
CA ILE A 135 -20.00 -15.81 16.36
C ILE A 135 -20.14 -14.51 17.18
N GLY A 136 -21.07 -13.62 16.81
CA GLY A 136 -21.31 -12.37 17.55
C GLY A 136 -20.12 -11.40 17.53
N TYR A 137 -19.39 -11.37 16.42
CA TYR A 137 -18.21 -10.53 16.16
C TYR A 137 -17.10 -10.69 17.21
N GLN A 138 -16.99 -11.87 17.81
CA GLN A 138 -15.90 -12.22 18.71
C GLN A 138 -14.68 -12.72 17.93
N ASN A 139 -13.51 -12.62 18.52
CA ASN A 139 -12.32 -13.28 17.98
C ASN A 139 -12.43 -14.79 18.26
N PRO A 140 -12.39 -15.66 17.23
CA PRO A 140 -12.46 -17.09 17.44
C PRO A 140 -11.18 -17.61 18.10
N GLU A 141 -11.31 -18.43 19.13
CA GLU A 141 -10.16 -19.03 19.84
C GLU A 141 -10.05 -20.55 19.62
N GLN A 142 -11.07 -21.16 19.03
CA GLN A 142 -11.17 -22.61 18.89
C GLN A 142 -10.63 -23.10 17.53
N PRO A 143 -9.73 -24.10 17.49
CA PRO A 143 -9.13 -24.60 16.25
C PRO A 143 -10.11 -25.30 15.30
N ASP A 144 -11.21 -25.83 15.81
CA ASP A 144 -12.25 -26.57 15.09
C ASP A 144 -13.40 -25.68 14.58
N ASN A 145 -13.40 -24.40 14.95
CA ASN A 145 -14.36 -23.41 14.49
C ASN A 145 -13.66 -22.22 13.84
N THR A 146 -12.74 -22.49 12.92
CA THR A 146 -12.06 -21.45 12.13
C THR A 146 -12.93 -20.97 10.97
N LEU A 147 -12.60 -19.81 10.41
CA LEU A 147 -13.24 -19.34 9.18
C LEU A 147 -13.07 -20.36 8.04
N SER A 148 -11.95 -21.10 7.99
CA SER A 148 -11.80 -22.21 7.05
C SER A 148 -12.83 -23.32 7.30
N HIS A 149 -13.03 -23.77 8.54
CA HIS A 149 -14.04 -24.79 8.84
C HIS A 149 -15.44 -24.31 8.42
N TYR A 150 -15.77 -23.06 8.68
CA TYR A 150 -17.03 -22.47 8.25
C TYR A 150 -17.19 -22.44 6.71
N ALA A 151 -16.13 -22.07 5.99
CA ALA A 151 -16.17 -21.88 4.55
C ALA A 151 -16.05 -23.19 3.75
N THR A 152 -15.28 -24.15 4.24
CA THR A 152 -14.86 -25.35 3.49
C THR A 152 -15.23 -26.66 4.18
N GLY A 153 -15.70 -26.62 5.42
CA GLY A 153 -16.03 -27.80 6.23
C GLY A 153 -14.81 -28.50 6.87
N THR A 154 -13.60 -27.96 6.71
CA THR A 154 -12.35 -28.54 7.24
C THR A 154 -11.38 -27.44 7.68
N ASP A 155 -10.32 -27.81 8.39
CA ASP A 155 -9.20 -26.91 8.60
C ASP A 155 -8.53 -26.52 7.27
N PHE A 156 -7.81 -25.40 7.28
CA PHE A 156 -7.25 -24.83 6.05
C PHE A 156 -6.21 -25.76 5.42
N PHE A 157 -5.38 -26.44 6.20
CA PHE A 157 -4.36 -27.34 5.67
C PHE A 157 -4.95 -28.63 5.12
N ALA A 158 -6.02 -29.16 5.72
CA ALA A 158 -6.80 -30.24 5.11
C ALA A 158 -7.44 -29.80 3.79
N TYR A 159 -7.98 -28.57 3.73
CA TYR A 159 -8.50 -27.99 2.49
C TYR A 159 -7.41 -27.77 1.43
N ILE A 160 -6.18 -27.41 1.81
CA ILE A 160 -5.05 -27.37 0.87
C ILE A 160 -4.71 -28.77 0.35
N ARG A 161 -4.65 -29.78 1.23
CA ARG A 161 -4.29 -31.16 0.87
C ARG A 161 -5.37 -31.92 0.12
N SER A 162 -6.62 -31.45 0.14
CA SER A 162 -7.71 -32.10 -0.60
C SER A 162 -7.59 -31.96 -2.13
N ASP A 163 -6.69 -31.10 -2.62
CA ASP A 163 -6.45 -30.85 -4.04
C ASP A 163 -4.94 -30.75 -4.29
N GLU A 164 -4.41 -31.69 -5.08
CA GLU A 164 -2.98 -31.78 -5.38
C GLU A 164 -2.45 -30.50 -6.06
N ALA A 165 -3.21 -29.91 -6.98
CA ALA A 165 -2.81 -28.68 -7.65
C ALA A 165 -2.76 -27.50 -6.67
N ARG A 166 -3.68 -27.46 -5.69
CA ARG A 166 -3.67 -26.45 -4.62
C ARG A 166 -2.48 -26.64 -3.69
N GLN A 167 -2.19 -27.88 -3.31
CA GLN A 167 -1.03 -28.22 -2.49
C GLN A 167 0.29 -27.84 -3.16
N ILE A 168 0.45 -28.14 -4.46
CA ILE A 168 1.64 -27.74 -5.23
C ILE A 168 1.80 -26.22 -5.25
N ARG A 169 0.72 -25.47 -5.52
CA ARG A 169 0.76 -23.99 -5.51
C ARG A 169 1.12 -23.43 -4.13
N PHE A 170 0.51 -23.97 -3.08
CA PHE A 170 0.81 -23.59 -1.71
C PHE A 170 2.30 -23.82 -1.40
N ASN A 171 2.82 -25.01 -1.66
CA ASN A 171 4.23 -25.33 -1.41
C ASN A 171 5.19 -24.43 -2.21
N SER A 172 4.89 -24.16 -3.48
CA SER A 172 5.65 -23.21 -4.33
C SER A 172 5.66 -21.80 -3.73
N SER A 173 4.49 -21.31 -3.29
CA SER A 173 4.37 -19.99 -2.66
C SER A 173 5.14 -19.87 -1.35
N MET A 174 5.10 -20.91 -0.50
CA MET A 174 5.83 -20.96 0.77
C MET A 174 7.34 -21.00 0.54
N LYS A 175 7.80 -21.73 -0.49
CA LYS A 175 9.21 -21.78 -0.87
C LYS A 175 9.75 -20.41 -1.26
N GLY A 176 9.03 -19.64 -2.07
CA GLY A 176 9.44 -18.28 -2.46
C GLY A 176 9.44 -17.29 -1.30
N ALA A 177 8.47 -17.37 -0.40
CA ALA A 177 8.42 -16.53 0.80
C ALA A 177 9.56 -16.84 1.80
N GLY A 178 10.16 -18.03 1.72
CA GLY A 178 11.32 -18.46 2.51
C GLY A 178 12.67 -18.02 1.91
N GLN A 179 12.77 -17.91 0.58
CA GLN A 179 14.02 -17.59 -0.15
C GLN A 179 14.49 -16.12 -0.05
N GLN A 180 13.73 -15.26 0.63
CA GLN A 180 14.05 -13.82 0.76
C GLN A 180 15.06 -13.48 1.87
N LEU A 181 15.66 -14.48 2.53
CA LEU A 181 16.63 -14.25 3.61
C LEU A 181 18.02 -13.91 3.04
N VAL A 182 18.32 -12.61 2.97
CA VAL A 182 19.67 -12.12 2.62
C VAL A 182 20.66 -12.42 3.74
N GLN A 183 20.22 -12.29 5.00
CA GLN A 183 20.98 -12.54 6.22
C GLN A 183 20.15 -13.34 7.23
N SER A 184 20.82 -13.96 8.21
CA SER A 184 20.14 -14.59 9.34
C SER A 184 19.33 -13.57 10.16
N PRO A 185 18.08 -13.89 10.54
CA PRO A 185 17.31 -13.10 11.50
C PRO A 185 17.79 -13.27 12.95
N VAL A 186 18.75 -14.16 13.22
CA VAL A 186 19.30 -14.43 14.56
C VAL A 186 20.57 -13.59 14.73
N PRO A 187 20.59 -12.59 15.64
CA PRO A 187 21.79 -11.79 15.89
C PRO A 187 22.93 -12.65 16.45
N ALA A 188 24.15 -12.53 15.91
CA ALA A 188 25.30 -13.28 16.43
C ALA A 188 25.54 -13.05 17.94
N ALA A 189 25.22 -11.86 18.44
CA ALA A 189 25.37 -11.48 19.85
C ALA A 189 24.50 -12.29 20.84
N VAL A 190 23.46 -13.00 20.37
CA VAL A 190 22.65 -13.87 21.25
C VAL A 190 23.20 -15.30 21.33
N LEU A 191 24.02 -15.71 20.36
CA LEU A 191 24.74 -16.98 20.38
C LEU A 191 25.88 -16.92 21.40
N ASP A 192 26.32 -18.08 21.89
CA ASP A 192 27.42 -18.14 22.86
C ASP A 192 28.76 -18.27 22.14
N SER A 193 29.43 -17.13 21.94
CA SER A 193 30.75 -17.06 21.28
C SER A 193 31.90 -17.57 22.14
N GLN A 194 31.69 -17.73 23.44
CA GLN A 194 32.70 -18.22 24.38
C GLN A 194 32.52 -19.73 24.65
N ASN A 195 31.45 -20.34 24.15
CA ASN A 195 31.23 -21.77 24.30
C ASN A 195 32.32 -22.57 23.58
N THR A 196 33.01 -23.43 24.32
CA THR A 196 34.00 -24.37 23.80
C THR A 196 33.49 -25.81 23.75
N ASN A 197 32.29 -26.08 24.29
CA ASN A 197 31.70 -27.42 24.33
C ASN A 197 30.94 -27.74 23.04
N GLU A 198 31.40 -28.73 22.28
CA GLU A 198 30.77 -29.16 21.02
C GLU A 198 29.40 -29.83 21.23
N ASP A 199 29.13 -30.39 22.42
CA ASP A 199 27.85 -31.04 22.74
C ASP A 199 26.78 -30.04 23.19
N ALA A 200 27.16 -28.81 23.54
CA ALA A 200 26.21 -27.78 23.95
C ALA A 200 25.32 -27.35 22.77
N VAL A 201 24.01 -27.16 23.02
CA VAL A 201 23.06 -26.78 21.96
C VAL A 201 22.99 -25.25 21.83
N GLN A 202 23.57 -24.71 20.77
CA GLN A 202 23.55 -23.27 20.48
C GLN A 202 22.17 -22.76 20.12
N MET A 203 21.44 -23.51 19.29
CA MET A 203 20.12 -23.10 18.83
C MET A 203 19.21 -24.30 18.57
N VAL A 204 17.96 -24.18 19.01
CA VAL A 204 16.84 -25.01 18.61
C VAL A 204 15.91 -24.16 17.73
N ASP A 205 15.77 -24.52 16.46
CA ASP A 205 14.89 -23.88 15.47
C ASP A 205 13.54 -24.61 15.47
N VAL A 206 12.58 -24.09 16.23
CA VAL A 206 11.26 -24.70 16.47
C VAL A 206 10.29 -24.30 15.37
N GLY A 207 9.79 -25.27 14.61
CA GLY A 207 8.98 -25.02 13.41
C GLY A 207 9.82 -24.42 12.28
N GLY A 208 11.09 -24.84 12.16
CA GLY A 208 12.06 -24.25 11.24
C GLY A 208 11.89 -24.66 9.77
N GLY A 209 10.86 -25.46 9.45
CA GLY A 209 10.61 -26.00 8.13
C GLY A 209 11.76 -26.90 7.68
N ILE A 210 12.28 -26.63 6.49
CA ILE A 210 13.38 -27.40 5.89
C ILE A 210 14.78 -26.82 6.21
N GLY A 211 14.89 -26.06 7.32
CA GLY A 211 16.15 -25.62 7.93
C GLY A 211 16.86 -24.42 7.27
N GLN A 212 16.15 -23.60 6.51
CA GLN A 212 16.72 -22.45 5.77
C GLN A 212 17.43 -21.45 6.70
N VAL A 213 16.82 -21.15 7.85
CA VAL A 213 17.41 -20.22 8.84
C VAL A 213 18.57 -20.87 9.56
N THR A 214 18.37 -22.10 10.05
CA THR A 214 19.44 -22.87 10.72
C THR A 214 20.70 -22.94 9.87
N GLU A 215 20.58 -23.26 8.57
CA GLU A 215 21.71 -23.33 7.65
C GLU A 215 22.42 -21.97 7.49
N LYS A 216 21.65 -20.89 7.35
CA LYS A 216 22.20 -19.53 7.25
C LYS A 216 22.92 -19.09 8.53
N VAL A 217 22.35 -19.37 9.70
CA VAL A 217 22.98 -19.10 11.00
C VAL A 217 24.33 -19.83 11.09
N MET A 218 24.38 -21.11 10.73
CA MET A 218 25.61 -21.89 10.77
C MET A 218 26.66 -21.38 9.78
N GLN A 219 26.26 -20.93 8.59
CA GLN A 219 27.17 -20.35 7.60
C GLN A 219 27.80 -19.04 8.11
N GLU A 220 26.97 -18.12 8.63
CA GLU A 220 27.42 -16.83 9.14
C GLU A 220 28.24 -16.95 10.44
N ASN A 221 28.05 -18.04 11.20
CA ASN A 221 28.67 -18.27 12.50
C ASN A 221 29.49 -19.56 12.53
N SER A 222 30.14 -19.90 11.43
CA SER A 222 30.92 -21.16 11.27
C SER A 222 32.10 -21.31 12.25
N HIS A 223 32.53 -20.22 12.87
CA HIS A 223 33.55 -20.19 13.92
C HIS A 223 33.01 -20.60 15.29
N LEU A 224 31.69 -20.64 15.50
CA LEU A 224 31.06 -21.01 16.76
C LEU A 224 30.98 -22.53 16.94
N LYS A 225 31.21 -22.97 18.18
CA LYS A 225 31.07 -24.38 18.57
C LYS A 225 29.70 -24.67 19.16
N GLY A 226 29.23 -25.90 18.94
CA GLY A 226 27.99 -26.42 19.50
C GLY A 226 27.04 -26.93 18.42
N ARG A 227 25.97 -27.57 18.89
CA ARG A 227 24.96 -28.23 18.06
C ARG A 227 23.85 -27.24 17.68
N TYR A 228 23.35 -27.39 16.47
CA TYR A 228 22.16 -26.72 15.97
C TYR A 228 21.10 -27.77 15.71
N VAL A 229 19.89 -27.58 16.23
CA VAL A 229 18.81 -28.56 16.17
C VAL A 229 17.61 -27.93 15.46
N LEU A 230 17.22 -28.52 14.34
CA LEU A 230 15.98 -28.21 13.63
C LEU A 230 14.85 -29.10 14.16
N GLN A 231 13.71 -28.50 14.48
CA GLN A 231 12.50 -29.18 14.93
C GLN A 231 11.31 -28.88 14.01
N ASP A 232 10.65 -29.92 13.50
CA ASP A 232 9.42 -29.83 12.72
C ASP A 232 8.64 -31.16 12.76
N LEU A 233 7.51 -31.25 12.03
CA LEU A 233 6.67 -32.46 11.96
C LEU A 233 7.20 -33.46 10.92
N GLY A 234 6.86 -34.75 11.10
CA GLY A 234 7.40 -35.90 10.34
C GLY A 234 7.67 -35.67 8.85
N PRO A 235 6.66 -35.33 8.02
CA PRO A 235 6.87 -35.15 6.57
C PRO A 235 7.90 -34.06 6.22
N ILE A 236 7.96 -32.99 7.01
CA ILE A 236 8.90 -31.88 6.79
C ILE A 236 10.32 -32.28 7.23
N VAL A 237 10.42 -33.02 8.33
CA VAL A 237 11.68 -33.58 8.83
C VAL A 237 12.29 -34.57 7.85
N GLU A 238 11.48 -35.38 7.18
CA GLU A 238 11.94 -36.29 6.11
C GLU A 238 12.56 -35.50 4.94
N GLU A 239 11.90 -34.42 4.49
CA GLU A 239 12.43 -33.54 3.45
C GLU A 239 13.73 -32.84 3.89
N ALA A 240 13.79 -32.36 5.13
CA ALA A 240 14.99 -31.73 5.68
C ALA A 240 16.17 -32.73 5.74
N ARG A 241 15.93 -33.95 6.24
CA ARG A 241 16.95 -35.02 6.31
C ARG A 241 17.45 -35.45 4.93
N ALA A 242 16.57 -35.46 3.92
CA ALA A 242 16.94 -35.81 2.55
C ALA A 242 18.05 -34.90 1.97
N LYS A 243 18.17 -33.66 2.48
CA LYS A 243 19.24 -32.73 2.10
C LYS A 243 20.61 -33.04 2.74
N ARG A 244 20.67 -33.97 3.69
CA ARG A 244 21.86 -34.32 4.48
C ARG A 244 22.51 -33.08 5.13
N PRO A 245 21.77 -32.35 5.98
CA PRO A 245 22.27 -31.13 6.59
C PRO A 245 23.36 -31.41 7.64
N ASN A 246 24.13 -30.37 7.95
CA ASN A 246 25.12 -30.38 9.03
C ASN A 246 24.55 -30.05 10.42
N TYR A 247 23.22 -29.90 10.53
CA TYR A 247 22.48 -29.72 11.77
C TYR A 247 21.69 -30.98 12.13
N GLU A 248 21.36 -31.14 13.42
CA GLU A 248 20.51 -32.22 13.91
C GLU A 248 19.05 -31.96 13.50
N VAL A 249 18.33 -32.98 13.04
CA VAL A 249 16.90 -32.86 12.67
C VAL A 249 16.06 -33.78 13.55
N VAL A 250 15.21 -33.16 14.38
CA VAL A 250 14.38 -33.81 15.39
C VAL A 250 12.91 -33.62 15.03
N GLU A 251 12.14 -34.71 15.03
CA GLU A 251 10.68 -34.62 14.92
C GLU A 251 10.10 -34.12 16.24
N TYR A 252 9.32 -33.05 16.20
CA TYR A 252 8.76 -32.44 17.40
C TYR A 252 7.45 -31.70 17.10
N ASP A 253 6.44 -31.97 17.92
CA ASP A 253 5.21 -31.19 17.99
C ASP A 253 5.32 -30.17 19.13
N PHE A 254 5.29 -28.88 18.80
CA PHE A 254 5.41 -27.79 19.77
C PHE A 254 4.25 -27.67 20.77
N PHE A 255 3.16 -28.42 20.58
CA PHE A 255 2.11 -28.59 21.59
C PHE A 255 2.47 -29.62 22.67
N THR A 256 3.58 -30.34 22.50
CA THR A 256 4.11 -31.26 23.50
C THR A 256 5.31 -30.66 24.26
N PRO A 257 5.66 -31.16 25.47
CA PRO A 257 6.79 -30.64 26.23
C PRO A 257 8.11 -30.68 25.44
N GLN A 258 8.87 -29.56 25.46
CA GLN A 258 10.10 -29.42 24.67
C GLN A 258 11.16 -30.47 25.06
N PRO A 259 11.58 -31.37 24.15
CA PRO A 259 12.51 -32.46 24.45
C PRO A 259 13.97 -32.00 24.62
N ILE A 260 14.40 -30.94 23.93
CA ILE A 260 15.76 -30.41 24.03
C ILE A 260 15.82 -29.43 25.19
N LYS A 261 16.64 -29.73 26.20
CA LYS A 261 16.77 -28.93 27.42
C LYS A 261 18.05 -28.09 27.40
N GLY A 262 17.98 -26.89 27.95
CA GLY A 262 19.13 -26.03 28.22
C GLY A 262 19.84 -25.50 26.97
N SER A 263 19.16 -25.37 25.83
CA SER A 263 19.76 -24.69 24.68
C SER A 263 19.98 -23.21 24.97
N ARG A 264 21.01 -22.62 24.37
CA ARG A 264 21.28 -21.18 24.44
C ARG A 264 20.14 -20.38 23.80
N ILE A 265 19.58 -20.81 22.68
CA ILE A 265 18.47 -20.15 22.00
C ILE A 265 17.38 -21.16 21.63
N TYR A 266 16.13 -20.85 22.00
CA TYR A 266 14.94 -21.42 21.37
C TYR A 266 14.40 -20.39 20.39
N PHE A 267 14.47 -20.69 19.10
CA PHE A 267 14.12 -19.77 18.02
C PHE A 267 12.81 -20.20 17.37
N MET A 268 11.92 -19.25 17.13
CA MET A 268 10.68 -19.44 16.38
C MET A 268 10.52 -18.31 15.37
N ARG A 269 10.23 -18.65 14.11
CA ARG A 269 9.99 -17.66 13.05
C ARG A 269 8.73 -17.99 12.27
N ARG A 270 7.79 -17.05 12.19
CA ARG A 270 6.50 -17.23 11.47
C ARG A 270 5.77 -18.49 11.96
N VAL A 271 5.71 -18.67 13.28
CA VAL A 271 5.02 -19.77 13.95
C VAL A 271 3.80 -19.23 14.67
N LEU A 272 4.02 -18.27 15.58
CA LEU A 272 2.97 -17.79 16.49
C LEU A 272 1.90 -16.95 15.78
N HIS A 273 2.17 -16.47 14.56
CA HIS A 273 1.19 -15.70 13.78
C HIS A 273 0.06 -16.53 13.17
N ASP A 274 0.14 -17.87 13.25
CA ASP A 274 -0.87 -18.78 12.71
C ASP A 274 -1.79 -19.34 13.82
N PHE A 275 -1.58 -18.91 15.07
CA PHE A 275 -2.33 -19.39 16.22
C PHE A 275 -2.97 -18.26 17.04
N PRO A 276 -4.15 -18.50 17.63
CA PRO A 276 -4.73 -17.60 18.62
C PRO A 276 -3.87 -17.53 19.89
N ASP A 277 -4.02 -16.47 20.66
CA ASP A 277 -3.22 -16.20 21.86
C ASP A 277 -3.24 -17.36 22.89
N SER A 278 -4.37 -18.06 23.02
CA SER A 278 -4.51 -19.23 23.89
C SER A 278 -3.53 -20.34 23.51
N LYS A 279 -3.39 -20.63 22.21
CA LYS A 279 -2.48 -21.63 21.67
C LYS A 279 -1.04 -21.14 21.63
N CYS A 280 -0.81 -19.86 21.37
CA CYS A 280 0.53 -19.29 21.52
C CYS A 280 1.06 -19.46 22.95
N ARG A 281 0.22 -19.25 23.98
CA ARG A 281 0.63 -19.46 25.38
C ARG A 281 1.05 -20.91 25.64
N GLU A 282 0.30 -21.88 25.14
CA GLU A 282 0.62 -23.32 25.25
C GLU A 282 1.99 -23.63 24.61
N ILE A 283 2.20 -23.18 23.37
CA ILE A 283 3.47 -23.33 22.64
C ILE A 283 4.64 -22.71 23.43
N LEU A 284 4.47 -21.45 23.86
CA LEU A 284 5.48 -20.71 24.61
C LEU A 284 5.83 -21.40 25.94
N GLN A 285 4.82 -21.90 26.67
CA GLN A 285 5.02 -22.62 27.93
C GLN A 285 5.84 -23.90 27.72
N ASN A 286 5.54 -24.66 26.66
CA ASN A 286 6.33 -25.85 26.33
C ASN A 286 7.80 -25.52 26.05
N GLN A 287 8.08 -24.40 25.35
CA GLN A 287 9.46 -23.97 25.11
C GLN A 287 10.15 -23.52 26.41
N ILE A 288 9.44 -22.77 27.26
CA ILE A 288 9.96 -22.30 28.55
C ILE A 288 10.35 -23.47 29.46
N GLN A 289 9.61 -24.58 29.44
CA GLN A 289 9.98 -25.80 30.18
C GLN A 289 11.28 -26.46 29.68
N GLY A 290 11.75 -26.10 28.48
CA GLY A 290 13.07 -26.46 27.97
C GLY A 290 14.20 -25.59 28.50
N MET A 291 13.90 -24.37 28.94
CA MET A 291 14.87 -23.31 29.17
C MET A 291 15.53 -23.36 30.56
N VAL A 292 16.80 -22.94 30.61
CA VAL A 292 17.55 -22.74 31.86
C VAL A 292 17.66 -21.25 32.17
N LYS A 293 17.19 -20.84 33.35
CA LYS A 293 17.20 -19.44 33.80
C LYS A 293 18.62 -18.86 33.78
N GLY A 294 18.77 -17.67 33.18
CA GLY A 294 20.07 -16.98 33.09
C GLY A 294 20.99 -17.50 31.97
N HIS A 295 20.64 -18.61 31.31
CA HIS A 295 21.39 -19.17 30.18
C HIS A 295 20.58 -19.11 28.88
N SER A 296 19.40 -19.73 28.87
CA SER A 296 18.57 -19.83 27.67
C SER A 296 17.85 -18.53 27.34
N LYS A 297 17.76 -18.21 26.05
CA LYS A 297 16.95 -17.12 25.50
C LYS A 297 15.87 -17.68 24.58
N LEU A 298 14.70 -17.05 24.61
CA LEU A 298 13.65 -17.29 23.62
C LEU A 298 13.69 -16.16 22.59
N LEU A 299 13.81 -16.48 21.31
CA LEU A 299 13.83 -15.52 20.22
C LEU A 299 12.63 -15.76 19.29
N VAL A 300 11.72 -14.81 19.26
CA VAL A 300 10.51 -14.82 18.42
C VAL A 300 10.69 -13.84 17.27
N CYS A 301 10.74 -14.35 16.05
CA CYS A 301 10.91 -13.59 14.83
C CYS A 301 9.59 -13.55 14.04
N GLU A 302 8.79 -12.52 14.28
CA GLU A 302 7.45 -12.36 13.72
C GLU A 302 7.27 -11.01 13.03
N THR A 303 6.22 -10.88 12.24
CA THR A 303 5.78 -9.58 11.73
C THR A 303 5.21 -8.77 12.89
N VAL A 304 5.67 -7.51 13.01
CA VAL A 304 5.20 -6.56 14.03
C VAL A 304 4.48 -5.42 13.33
N LEU A 305 3.16 -5.37 13.46
CA LEU A 305 2.36 -4.31 12.85
C LEU A 305 2.58 -2.97 13.57
N PRO A 306 2.58 -1.84 12.82
CA PRO A 306 2.56 -0.52 13.44
C PRO A 306 1.26 -0.33 14.22
N ALA A 307 1.33 0.38 15.36
CA ALA A 307 0.16 0.63 16.20
C ALA A 307 -0.91 1.49 15.48
N THR A 308 -0.48 2.33 14.55
CA THR A 308 -1.31 3.23 13.73
C THR A 308 -0.70 3.35 12.34
N GLY A 309 -1.52 3.64 11.32
CA GLY A 309 -1.02 3.85 9.96
C GLY A 309 -0.55 2.56 9.26
N CYS A 310 -1.17 1.42 9.61
CA CYS A 310 -0.97 0.15 8.93
C CYS A 310 -1.27 0.31 7.44
N SER A 311 -0.40 -0.21 6.58
CA SER A 311 -0.62 -0.18 5.13
C SER A 311 -1.78 -1.09 4.73
N GLY A 312 -2.33 -0.86 3.54
CA GLY A 312 -3.36 -1.75 2.98
C GLY A 312 -2.88 -3.19 2.83
N PHE A 313 -1.60 -3.39 2.48
CA PHE A 313 -1.01 -4.73 2.35
C PHE A 313 -0.92 -5.46 3.71
N GLU A 314 -0.43 -4.78 4.73
CA GLU A 314 -0.34 -5.35 6.09
C GLU A 314 -1.72 -5.69 6.66
N SER A 315 -2.72 -4.83 6.41
CA SER A 315 -4.10 -5.07 6.82
C SER A 315 -4.72 -6.27 6.10
N LEU A 316 -4.47 -6.42 4.79
CA LEU A 316 -4.91 -7.59 4.03
C LEU A 316 -4.21 -8.88 4.48
N ALA A 317 -2.92 -8.79 4.81
CA ALA A 317 -2.17 -9.92 5.36
C ALA A 317 -2.75 -10.37 6.71
N ASP A 318 -3.21 -9.45 7.56
CA ASP A 318 -3.91 -9.75 8.80
C ASP A 318 -5.27 -10.42 8.57
N ILE A 319 -6.07 -9.87 7.66
CA ILE A 319 -7.34 -10.49 7.22
C ILE A 319 -7.11 -11.94 6.77
N SER A 320 -6.01 -12.24 6.08
CA SER A 320 -5.70 -13.64 5.69
C SER A 320 -5.50 -14.58 6.89
N ARG A 321 -4.96 -14.08 8.02
CA ARG A 321 -4.71 -14.88 9.23
C ARG A 321 -6.00 -15.32 9.93
N THR A 322 -7.09 -14.59 9.76
CA THR A 322 -8.41 -14.97 10.29
C THR A 322 -8.90 -16.35 9.79
N THR A 323 -8.41 -16.81 8.63
CA THR A 323 -8.66 -18.15 8.09
C THR A 323 -8.27 -19.25 9.09
N PHE A 324 -7.27 -18.96 9.93
CA PHE A 324 -6.73 -19.84 10.97
C PHE A 324 -7.23 -19.48 12.38
N SER A 325 -8.22 -18.59 12.52
CA SER A 325 -8.58 -17.97 13.81
C SER A 325 -7.40 -17.26 14.48
N SER A 326 -6.50 -16.70 13.67
CA SER A 326 -5.30 -16.01 14.13
C SER A 326 -5.30 -14.54 13.71
N MET A 327 -4.30 -13.81 14.19
CA MET A 327 -4.07 -12.41 13.87
C MET A 327 -2.57 -12.09 13.76
N GLN A 328 -2.26 -11.06 13.00
CA GLN A 328 -1.03 -10.29 13.11
C GLN A 328 -1.08 -9.42 14.38
N ARG A 329 0.08 -9.18 14.98
CA ARG A 329 0.18 -8.53 16.28
C ARG A 329 1.03 -7.27 16.19
N SER A 330 0.58 -6.23 16.89
CA SER A 330 1.41 -5.05 17.15
C SER A 330 2.45 -5.39 18.23
N GLU A 331 3.42 -4.51 18.42
CA GLU A 331 4.40 -4.67 19.50
C GLU A 331 3.73 -4.80 20.87
N LYS A 332 2.67 -4.02 21.12
CA LYS A 332 1.91 -4.09 22.37
C LYS A 332 1.25 -5.46 22.57
N HIS A 333 0.68 -6.03 21.51
CA HIS A 333 0.08 -7.37 21.57
C HIS A 333 1.13 -8.44 21.83
N TRP A 334 2.27 -8.40 21.12
CA TRP A 334 3.38 -9.33 21.36
C TRP A 334 3.89 -9.25 22.81
N ARG A 335 4.07 -8.04 23.34
CA ARG A 335 4.47 -7.84 24.75
C ARG A 335 3.46 -8.43 25.72
N ALA A 336 2.17 -8.16 25.53
CA ALA A 336 1.12 -8.69 26.40
C ALA A 336 1.07 -10.23 26.36
N LEU A 337 1.21 -10.83 25.17
CA LEU A 337 1.26 -12.28 25.01
C LEU A 337 2.47 -12.89 25.72
N LEU A 338 3.66 -12.32 25.55
CA LEU A 338 4.88 -12.77 26.21
C LEU A 338 4.82 -12.55 27.73
N ASP A 339 4.26 -11.44 28.20
CA ASP A 339 4.11 -11.16 29.63
C ASP A 339 3.09 -12.09 30.31
N SER A 340 2.13 -12.63 29.53
CA SER A 340 1.13 -13.58 30.04
C SER A 340 1.70 -14.97 30.38
N VAL A 341 2.96 -15.25 30.03
CA VAL A 341 3.67 -16.46 30.45
C VAL A 341 4.68 -16.12 31.56
N GLU A 342 4.42 -16.58 32.79
CA GLU A 342 4.98 -16.08 34.06
C GLU A 342 6.52 -15.94 34.12
N PHE A 343 7.27 -16.68 33.31
CA PHE A 343 8.74 -16.71 33.31
C PHE A 343 9.41 -15.47 32.68
N LEU A 344 8.72 -14.70 31.83
CA LEU A 344 9.29 -13.56 31.09
C LEU A 344 9.24 -12.22 31.85
N SER A 345 8.64 -12.20 33.04
CA SER A 345 8.42 -10.99 33.85
C SER A 345 9.65 -10.50 34.63
N SER A 346 10.70 -11.33 34.81
CA SER A 346 11.89 -10.99 35.60
C SER A 346 13.15 -10.79 34.73
N LYS A 347 13.60 -9.54 34.57
CA LYS A 347 14.74 -9.03 33.78
C LYS A 347 14.51 -8.94 32.26
N ARG A 348 14.05 -7.77 31.80
CA ARG A 348 14.03 -7.40 30.37
C ARG A 348 15.35 -6.73 29.97
N GLU A 349 16.08 -7.40 29.10
CA GLU A 349 16.92 -6.76 28.08
C GLU A 349 16.24 -7.08 26.74
N MET A 350 15.21 -6.30 26.39
CA MET A 350 14.55 -6.42 25.09
C MET A 350 15.25 -5.46 24.12
N ALA A 351 16.33 -5.93 23.51
CA ALA A 351 16.87 -5.27 22.33
C ALA A 351 15.89 -5.52 21.18
N THR A 352 14.95 -4.61 20.95
CA THR A 352 14.22 -4.54 19.68
C THR A 352 15.22 -4.12 18.61
N THR A 353 16.00 -5.08 18.12
CA THR A 353 16.81 -4.89 16.92
C THR A 353 15.85 -4.83 15.75
N ARG A 354 15.26 -3.64 15.51
CA ARG A 354 14.76 -3.31 14.17
C ARG A 354 15.97 -3.53 13.26
N LEU A 355 15.89 -4.49 12.34
CA LEU A 355 16.79 -4.57 11.19
C LEU A 355 16.61 -3.29 10.36
N ARG A 356 17.22 -2.19 10.82
CA ARG A 356 17.53 -1.03 10.00
C ARG A 356 18.98 -1.18 9.59
N LYS A 357 19.16 -1.38 8.27
CA LYS A 357 20.41 -1.40 7.49
C LYS A 357 21.29 -2.66 7.60
N THR A 358 21.25 -3.50 6.56
CA THR A 358 22.40 -3.73 5.65
C THR A 358 21.98 -4.60 4.46
N PHE A 359 21.30 -3.99 3.48
CA PHE A 359 21.42 -4.46 2.09
C PHE A 359 22.71 -3.83 1.56
N HIS A 360 23.78 -4.63 1.51
CA HIS A 360 25.01 -4.29 0.81
C HIS A 360 24.96 -5.05 -0.52
N TYR A 361 24.86 -4.31 -1.63
CA TYR A 361 25.13 -4.87 -2.96
C TYR A 361 26.66 -4.94 -3.11
N PRO A 362 27.20 -6.06 -3.60
CA PRO A 362 28.60 -6.08 -4.02
C PRO A 362 28.68 -5.26 -5.31
N ASP A 363 29.47 -4.20 -5.30
CA ASP A 363 30.07 -3.69 -6.53
C ASP A 363 31.58 -3.65 -6.32
N ASP A 364 32.26 -4.15 -7.34
CA ASP A 364 33.70 -4.33 -7.45
C ASP A 364 34.45 -2.98 -7.38
N ASP A 365 35.72 -3.10 -6.96
CA ASP A 365 36.82 -2.11 -7.03
C ASP A 365 36.87 -0.97 -5.99
N ASP A 366 37.68 -1.23 -4.96
CA ASP A 366 38.72 -0.38 -4.36
C ASP A 366 38.67 1.14 -4.63
N SER A 367 38.28 1.94 -3.62
CA SER A 367 39.14 3.03 -3.12
C SER A 367 38.59 3.64 -1.82
N HIS A 368 39.51 3.93 -0.91
CA HIS A 368 39.32 4.47 0.42
C HIS A 368 38.33 5.65 0.53
N GLY A 369 37.38 5.57 1.48
CA GLY A 369 36.53 6.68 1.93
C GLY A 369 35.93 6.37 3.30
N SER A 370 35.93 7.35 4.20
CA SER A 370 35.49 7.29 5.60
C SER A 370 34.03 6.86 5.78
N HIS A 371 33.73 6.31 6.96
CA HIS A 371 32.38 6.03 7.46
C HIS A 371 31.45 7.25 7.33
N ASP A 372 30.33 7.13 6.61
CA ASP A 372 29.20 8.06 6.72
C ASP A 372 28.20 7.52 7.76
N GLU A 373 28.50 7.76 9.04
CA GLU A 373 27.43 8.07 9.98
C GLU A 373 26.88 9.42 9.56
N MET A 374 25.59 9.47 9.22
CA MET A 374 24.92 10.67 8.72
C MET A 374 25.12 11.81 9.72
N ASP A 375 26.00 12.74 9.37
CA ASP A 375 26.40 13.80 10.26
C ASP A 375 25.19 14.71 10.59
N GLU A 376 25.26 15.50 11.68
CA GLU A 376 24.17 16.40 12.03
C GLU A 376 23.84 17.39 10.88
N GLU A 377 24.81 17.69 10.02
CA GLU A 377 24.70 18.54 8.84
C GLU A 377 23.94 17.84 7.69
N GLU A 378 24.08 16.53 7.52
CA GLU A 378 23.43 15.68 6.54
C GLU A 378 21.98 15.40 6.95
N GLN A 379 21.74 15.23 8.26
CA GLN A 379 20.38 15.20 8.82
C GLN A 379 19.67 16.55 8.66
N GLU A 380 20.37 17.67 8.90
CA GLU A 380 19.83 19.01 8.64
C GLU A 380 19.61 19.25 7.15
N THR A 381 20.49 18.74 6.29
CA THR A 381 20.35 18.79 4.83
C THR A 381 19.14 17.98 4.37
N LEU A 382 18.89 16.80 4.94
CA LEU A 382 17.71 15.99 4.65
C LEU A 382 16.42 16.65 5.14
N LEU A 383 16.40 17.21 6.34
CA LEU A 383 15.23 17.96 6.84
C LEU A 383 14.98 19.22 6.02
N THR A 384 16.04 19.88 5.55
CA THR A 384 15.96 21.05 4.67
C THR A 384 15.46 20.64 3.28
N ASN A 385 15.94 19.51 2.73
CA ASN A 385 15.50 18.97 1.46
C ASN A 385 14.04 18.48 1.51
N LEU A 386 13.64 17.81 2.58
CA LEU A 386 12.27 17.38 2.83
C LEU A 386 11.34 18.58 2.98
N SER A 387 11.69 19.56 3.82
CA SER A 387 10.88 20.78 3.97
C SER A 387 10.82 21.61 2.70
N THR A 388 11.89 21.67 1.91
CA THR A 388 11.90 22.38 0.61
C THR A 388 11.07 21.65 -0.43
N ARG A 389 11.15 20.31 -0.50
CA ARG A 389 10.37 19.47 -1.41
C ARG A 389 8.88 19.55 -1.09
N GLU A 390 8.52 19.46 0.18
CA GLU A 390 7.13 19.58 0.64
C GLU A 390 6.60 21.01 0.46
N THR A 391 7.41 22.05 0.70
CA THR A 391 7.00 23.44 0.42
C THR A 391 6.72 23.64 -1.07
N LYS A 392 7.53 23.01 -1.93
CA LYS A 392 7.31 23.02 -3.39
C LYS A 392 6.05 22.27 -3.78
N GLN A 393 5.80 21.09 -3.21
CA GLN A 393 4.59 20.29 -3.46
C GLN A 393 3.33 20.97 -2.92
N ASN A 394 3.36 21.51 -1.70
CA ASN A 394 2.26 22.30 -1.13
C ASN A 394 1.93 23.51 -1.99
N LYS A 395 2.95 24.21 -2.51
CA LYS A 395 2.74 25.31 -3.46
C LYS A 395 2.11 24.83 -4.78
N GLN A 396 2.50 23.66 -5.27
CA GLN A 396 1.87 23.04 -6.44
C GLN A 396 0.41 22.65 -6.16
N TYR A 397 0.10 22.06 -5.00
CA TYR A 397 -1.28 21.74 -4.61
C TYR A 397 -2.15 22.99 -4.46
N VAL A 398 -1.66 24.02 -3.78
CA VAL A 398 -2.35 25.31 -3.65
C VAL A 398 -2.63 25.90 -5.02
N MET A 399 -1.67 25.90 -5.93
CA MET A 399 -1.85 26.41 -7.29
C MET A 399 -2.88 25.59 -8.08
N SER A 400 -2.73 24.27 -8.12
CA SER A 400 -3.62 23.37 -8.88
C SER A 400 -5.07 23.41 -8.38
N PHE A 401 -5.28 23.38 -7.06
CA PHE A 401 -6.63 23.41 -6.48
C PHE A 401 -7.25 24.82 -6.42
N SER A 402 -6.46 25.89 -6.61
CA SER A 402 -7.01 27.25 -6.82
C SER A 402 -7.56 27.44 -8.24
N VAL A 403 -7.08 26.66 -9.22
CA VAL A 403 -7.57 26.69 -10.61
C VAL A 403 -8.92 25.98 -10.75
N LEU A 404 -9.18 24.94 -9.95
CA LEU A 404 -10.42 24.16 -10.01
C LEU A 404 -11.70 25.02 -9.87
N PRO A 405 -11.84 25.89 -8.84
CA PRO A 405 -13.00 26.79 -8.77
C PRO A 405 -13.11 27.77 -9.94
N LEU A 406 -11.98 28.25 -10.47
CA LEU A 406 -11.95 29.18 -11.62
C LEU A 406 -12.41 28.49 -12.92
N MET A 407 -12.06 27.22 -13.10
CA MET A 407 -12.53 26.42 -14.24
C MET A 407 -14.05 26.20 -14.19
N VAL A 408 -14.60 25.88 -13.02
CA VAL A 408 -16.04 25.71 -12.83
C VAL A 408 -16.78 27.05 -13.00
N MET A 409 -16.15 28.17 -12.62
CA MET A 409 -16.71 29.51 -12.78
C MET A 409 -16.98 29.87 -14.24
N LEU A 410 -16.17 29.39 -15.19
CA LEU A 410 -16.38 29.63 -16.64
C LEU A 410 -17.74 29.10 -17.12
N ALA A 411 -18.21 27.98 -16.58
CA ALA A 411 -19.53 27.45 -16.89
C ALA A 411 -20.64 28.41 -16.43
N PHE A 412 -20.51 29.00 -15.23
CA PHE A 412 -21.48 29.97 -14.71
C PHE A 412 -21.43 31.32 -15.42
N LEU A 413 -20.26 31.77 -15.89
CA LEU A 413 -20.15 32.98 -16.72
C LEU A 413 -20.87 32.82 -18.05
N ARG A 414 -20.79 31.63 -18.66
CA ARG A 414 -21.55 31.31 -19.87
C ARG A 414 -23.05 31.29 -19.62
N VAL A 415 -23.50 30.66 -18.52
CA VAL A 415 -24.93 30.64 -18.15
C VAL A 415 -25.44 32.05 -17.82
N LEU A 416 -24.62 32.87 -17.15
CA LEU A 416 -24.95 34.27 -16.83
C LEU A 416 -25.16 35.10 -18.10
N ALA A 417 -24.28 34.99 -19.10
CA ALA A 417 -24.36 35.72 -20.36
C ALA A 417 -25.60 35.34 -21.20
N LEU A 418 -26.11 34.13 -21.04
CA LEU A 418 -27.31 33.62 -21.72
C LEU A 418 -28.59 33.77 -20.88
N SER A 419 -28.48 34.25 -19.63
CA SER A 419 -29.62 34.30 -18.71
C SER A 419 -30.59 35.43 -19.06
N THR A 420 -31.88 35.09 -19.16
CA THR A 420 -32.96 36.06 -19.43
C THR A 420 -33.84 36.34 -18.21
N SER A 421 -33.66 35.56 -17.12
CA SER A 421 -34.44 35.67 -15.87
C SER A 421 -33.61 36.24 -14.73
N ARG A 422 -34.17 37.22 -13.99
CA ARG A 422 -33.52 37.85 -12.82
C ARG A 422 -33.12 36.84 -11.74
N ALA A 423 -33.91 35.79 -11.54
CA ALA A 423 -33.60 34.74 -10.56
C ALA A 423 -32.40 33.88 -10.98
N MET A 424 -32.29 33.58 -12.28
CA MET A 424 -31.15 32.87 -12.87
C MET A 424 -29.88 33.71 -12.77
N THR A 425 -29.96 34.99 -13.12
CA THR A 425 -28.86 35.94 -13.01
C THR A 425 -28.33 36.02 -11.58
N LEU A 426 -29.21 36.13 -10.58
CA LEU A 426 -28.83 36.16 -9.17
C LEU A 426 -28.16 34.86 -8.72
N ALA A 427 -28.69 33.70 -9.12
CA ALA A 427 -28.11 32.41 -8.78
C ALA A 427 -26.72 32.23 -9.41
N CYS A 428 -26.52 32.66 -10.66
CA CYS A 428 -25.21 32.64 -11.31
C CYS A 428 -24.21 33.58 -10.62
N ILE A 429 -24.62 34.78 -10.22
CA ILE A 429 -23.75 35.71 -9.47
C ILE A 429 -23.33 35.07 -8.15
N LEU A 430 -24.26 34.50 -7.38
CA LEU A 430 -23.95 33.80 -6.13
C LEU A 430 -22.98 32.62 -6.35
N SER A 431 -23.16 31.82 -7.40
CA SER A 431 -22.25 30.73 -7.75
C SER A 431 -20.84 31.24 -8.09
N ILE A 432 -20.74 32.31 -8.88
CA ILE A 432 -19.45 32.93 -9.25
C ILE A 432 -18.76 33.49 -8.00
N THR A 433 -19.49 34.21 -7.14
CA THR A 433 -18.97 34.72 -5.87
C THR A 433 -18.45 33.58 -4.98
N SER A 434 -19.19 32.47 -4.89
CA SER A 434 -18.76 31.30 -4.10
C SER A 434 -17.49 30.65 -4.64
N LEU A 435 -17.37 30.50 -5.96
CA LEU A 435 -16.20 29.90 -6.61
C LEU A 435 -14.97 30.81 -6.52
N LEU A 436 -15.13 32.11 -6.71
CA LEU A 436 -14.05 33.08 -6.48
C LEU A 436 -13.59 33.08 -5.03
N LEU A 437 -14.54 32.96 -4.09
CA LEU A 437 -14.23 32.90 -2.68
C LEU A 437 -13.52 31.59 -2.31
N SER A 438 -13.90 30.46 -2.91
CA SER A 438 -13.19 29.17 -2.78
C SER A 438 -11.76 29.24 -3.33
N ALA A 439 -11.54 29.87 -4.50
CA ALA A 439 -10.20 30.08 -5.05
C ALA A 439 -9.37 31.02 -4.17
N TYR A 440 -9.98 32.10 -3.66
CA TYR A 440 -9.33 33.04 -2.75
C TYR A 440 -8.93 32.37 -1.43
N ILE A 441 -9.82 31.58 -0.83
CA ILE A 441 -9.54 30.81 0.38
C ILE A 441 -8.38 29.86 0.13
N MET A 442 -8.37 29.13 -0.99
CA MET A 442 -7.28 28.21 -1.30
C MET A 442 -5.93 28.92 -1.48
N TYR A 443 -5.90 30.05 -2.19
CA TYR A 443 -4.66 30.72 -2.60
C TYR A 443 -4.09 31.70 -1.56
N PHE A 444 -4.94 32.47 -0.89
CA PHE A 444 -4.52 33.60 -0.05
C PHE A 444 -4.62 33.34 1.46
N VAL A 445 -5.47 32.40 1.91
CA VAL A 445 -5.60 32.12 3.35
C VAL A 445 -4.52 31.13 3.78
N PRO A 446 -3.68 31.46 4.79
CA PRO A 446 -2.64 30.56 5.29
C PRO A 446 -3.19 29.20 5.74
N ILE A 447 -2.48 28.13 5.39
CA ILE A 447 -2.77 26.76 5.83
C ILE A 447 -2.39 26.68 7.33
N GLY A 448 -3.26 26.13 8.17
CA GLY A 448 -3.14 26.18 9.65
C GLY A 448 -4.04 27.18 10.36
N THR A 449 -4.81 27.99 9.61
CA THR A 449 -5.94 28.73 10.20
C THR A 449 -7.10 27.76 10.44
N PRO A 450 -7.59 27.60 11.68
CA PRO A 450 -8.69 26.67 11.96
C PRO A 450 -10.00 27.26 11.43
N LEU A 451 -10.30 26.97 10.16
CA LEU A 451 -11.45 27.55 9.44
C LEU A 451 -12.80 27.24 10.13
N PHE A 452 -12.85 26.21 10.98
CA PHE A 452 -14.08 25.70 11.61
C PHE A 452 -13.92 25.20 13.06
N ALA A 453 -13.06 25.81 13.89
CA ALA A 453 -12.89 25.41 15.30
C ALA A 453 -14.20 25.39 16.13
N PHE A 454 -15.26 26.06 15.67
CA PHE A 454 -16.58 26.07 16.33
C PHE A 454 -17.54 24.97 15.84
N VAL A 455 -17.43 24.48 14.61
CA VAL A 455 -18.40 23.54 14.01
C VAL A 455 -18.15 22.10 14.46
N THR A 456 -16.90 21.69 14.68
CA THR A 456 -16.59 20.36 15.25
C THR A 456 -17.09 20.20 16.68
N LYS A 457 -17.01 21.25 17.50
CA LYS A 457 -17.55 21.27 18.88
C LYS A 457 -19.08 21.28 18.94
N THR A 458 -19.73 21.87 17.93
CA THR A 458 -21.20 21.98 17.87
C THR A 458 -21.83 20.73 17.23
N ALA A 459 -21.21 20.12 16.22
CA ALA A 459 -21.62 18.84 15.66
C ALA A 459 -21.52 17.68 16.67
N ALA A 460 -20.50 17.71 17.55
CA ALA A 460 -20.40 16.80 18.69
C ALA A 460 -21.50 17.00 19.75
N ARG A 461 -22.04 18.22 19.87
CA ARG A 461 -23.15 18.55 20.78
C ARG A 461 -24.53 18.12 20.26
N PHE A 462 -24.68 17.91 18.96
CA PHE A 462 -25.93 17.47 18.31
C PHE A 462 -25.90 16.02 17.79
N GLY A 463 -24.83 15.26 18.05
CA GLY A 463 -24.78 13.81 17.83
C GLY A 463 -24.75 13.35 16.37
N ILE A 464 -24.35 14.20 15.42
CA ILE A 464 -24.35 13.88 13.98
C ILE A 464 -23.02 13.24 13.52
N ALA A 465 -22.00 13.18 14.39
CA ALA A 465 -20.74 12.48 14.14
C ALA A 465 -20.31 11.66 15.35
N SER A 466 -19.91 10.40 15.12
CA SER A 466 -19.29 9.55 16.14
C SER A 466 -17.94 10.16 16.53
N ALA A 467 -17.86 10.69 17.75
CA ALA A 467 -16.67 11.35 18.28
C ALA A 467 -15.70 10.31 18.84
N ALA A 468 -14.62 10.03 18.12
CA ALA A 468 -13.38 9.55 18.73
C ALA A 468 -12.72 10.75 19.41
N SER A 469 -12.77 10.78 20.75
CA SER A 469 -12.14 11.81 21.56
C SER A 469 -10.62 11.65 21.53
N VAL A 470 -9.91 12.62 20.92
CA VAL A 470 -8.47 12.82 21.15
C VAL A 470 -8.30 14.17 21.84
N SER A 471 -7.97 14.11 23.12
CA SER A 471 -7.49 15.25 23.91
C SER A 471 -6.03 15.53 23.54
N HIS A 472 -5.75 16.67 22.92
CA HIS A 472 -4.39 17.19 22.79
C HIS A 472 -4.05 18.09 23.99
N PRO A 473 -2.93 17.86 24.71
CA PRO A 473 -2.39 18.84 25.63
C PRO A 473 -1.77 20.01 24.83
N GLN A 474 -2.09 21.24 25.21
CA GLN A 474 -1.45 22.45 24.69
C GLN A 474 -0.04 22.60 25.28
N HIS A 475 0.99 22.57 24.44
CA HIS A 475 2.29 23.15 24.77
C HIS A 475 2.59 24.33 23.85
N TYR A 476 2.79 25.48 24.48
CA TYR A 476 3.06 26.79 23.87
C TYR A 476 4.57 27.01 23.81
N TYR A 477 5.15 27.26 22.63
CA TYR A 477 6.55 27.70 22.47
C TYR A 477 6.60 29.12 21.89
N PRO A 478 7.47 30.03 22.40
CA PRO A 478 7.52 31.42 21.96
C PRO A 478 8.41 31.61 20.72
N GLN A 479 7.95 32.42 19.76
CA GLN A 479 8.73 32.86 18.60
C GLN A 479 9.69 33.98 18.98
N GLN A 480 11.00 33.78 18.75
CA GLN A 480 11.99 34.85 18.82
C GLN A 480 12.05 35.65 17.51
N ALA A 481 12.19 36.96 17.71
CA ALA A 481 12.13 38.02 16.71
C ALA A 481 13.29 37.99 15.71
N GLN A 482 13.00 38.32 14.45
CA GLN A 482 14.03 38.72 13.48
C GLN A 482 13.67 40.08 12.89
N GLN A 483 14.63 40.99 13.04
CA GLN A 483 14.52 42.44 12.90
C GLN A 483 14.25 42.89 11.44
N ARG A 484 13.42 43.92 11.31
CA ARG A 484 13.21 44.70 10.08
C ARG A 484 14.42 45.62 9.83
N ILE A 485 14.84 45.71 8.58
CA ILE A 485 15.53 46.89 8.03
C ILE A 485 14.72 47.36 6.82
N GLY A 486 14.30 48.62 6.84
CA GLY A 486 13.41 49.21 5.84
C GLY A 486 14.14 49.88 4.68
N GLN A 487 13.48 49.90 3.52
CA GLN A 487 13.67 50.90 2.47
C GLN A 487 12.33 51.18 1.78
N ARG A 488 11.92 52.45 1.79
CA ARG A 488 10.81 53.01 1.00
C ARG A 488 11.24 53.13 -0.46
N GLN A 489 10.48 52.59 -1.42
CA GLN A 489 10.38 53.15 -2.78
C GLN A 489 8.97 52.95 -3.38
N LEU A 490 8.59 53.94 -4.20
CA LEU A 490 7.26 54.20 -4.78
C LEU A 490 6.85 53.22 -5.88
N PHE A 491 5.52 53.07 -6.00
CA PHE A 491 4.70 52.66 -7.16
C PHE A 491 5.43 52.18 -8.43
N THR A 492 5.36 50.86 -8.69
CA THR A 492 5.61 50.25 -10.01
C THR A 492 4.71 49.03 -10.20
N ILE A 493 4.16 48.89 -11.41
CA ILE A 493 3.28 47.79 -11.84
C ILE A 493 4.15 46.53 -12.08
N PRO A 494 3.91 45.35 -11.45
CA PRO A 494 4.76 44.17 -11.67
C PRO A 494 4.19 43.18 -12.70
N SER A 495 5.06 42.83 -13.64
CA SER A 495 4.95 41.79 -14.66
C SER A 495 4.86 40.36 -14.08
N LEU A 496 4.14 39.48 -14.79
CA LEU A 496 4.06 38.03 -14.55
C LEU A 496 5.43 37.36 -14.78
N THR A 497 6.28 37.27 -13.75
CA THR A 497 7.31 36.21 -13.55
C THR A 497 8.28 36.60 -12.42
N LYS A 498 7.91 36.31 -11.16
CA LYS A 498 8.78 35.89 -10.03
C LYS A 498 8.06 36.06 -8.68
N SER A 499 8.26 35.07 -7.80
CA SER A 499 7.86 34.97 -6.38
C SER A 499 6.38 35.18 -6.03
N ALA A 500 5.87 34.33 -5.12
CA ALA A 500 4.52 34.46 -4.58
C ALA A 500 4.35 35.85 -3.91
N PRO A 501 3.16 36.46 -3.96
CA PRO A 501 2.90 37.71 -3.27
C PRO A 501 3.10 37.52 -1.74
N PRO A 502 3.56 38.56 -1.01
CA PRO A 502 3.65 38.47 0.44
C PRO A 502 2.25 38.20 1.03
N PRO A 503 2.15 37.40 2.11
CA PRO A 503 0.87 37.14 2.75
C PRO A 503 0.23 38.46 3.20
N PRO A 504 -1.09 38.64 3.03
CA PRO A 504 -1.78 39.79 3.62
C PRO A 504 -1.58 39.75 5.15
N ASP A 505 -1.42 40.93 5.78
CA ASP A 505 -1.25 41.07 7.23
C ASP A 505 -2.26 40.20 8.00
N LEU A 506 -1.74 39.36 8.89
CA LEU A 506 -2.43 38.24 9.54
C LEU A 506 -3.53 38.62 10.55
N ASP A 507 -3.90 39.89 10.68
CA ASP A 507 -4.84 40.38 11.69
C ASP A 507 -6.17 40.87 11.10
N THR A 508 -6.58 40.37 9.93
CA THR A 508 -7.88 40.74 9.36
C THR A 508 -8.97 39.74 9.76
N PRO A 509 -10.01 40.14 10.54
CA PRO A 509 -11.15 39.28 10.90
C PRO A 509 -11.90 38.72 9.68
N LEU A 510 -11.61 39.24 8.49
CA LEU A 510 -12.11 38.78 7.21
C LEU A 510 -11.72 37.33 6.91
N ALA A 511 -10.47 36.90 7.14
CA ALA A 511 -10.03 35.53 6.82
C ALA A 511 -10.78 34.45 7.61
N LEU A 512 -11.20 34.77 8.84
CA LEU A 512 -11.99 33.89 9.69
C LEU A 512 -13.47 33.84 9.27
N VAL A 513 -14.01 34.91 8.71
CA VAL A 513 -15.43 35.02 8.34
C VAL A 513 -15.71 34.48 6.94
N LEU A 514 -14.75 34.58 6.02
CA LEU A 514 -14.89 34.19 4.61
C LEU A 514 -15.39 32.74 4.39
N PRO A 515 -14.89 31.71 5.09
CA PRO A 515 -15.39 30.34 4.93
C PRO A 515 -16.86 30.17 5.34
N TYR A 516 -17.30 30.84 6.42
CA TYR A 516 -18.68 30.82 6.88
C TYR A 516 -19.60 31.56 5.91
N PHE A 517 -19.13 32.69 5.39
CA PHE A 517 -19.86 33.42 4.36
C PHE A 517 -20.01 32.59 3.07
N ASN A 518 -18.96 31.88 2.66
CA ASN A 518 -19.03 30.99 1.51
C ASN A 518 -19.99 29.82 1.74
N ALA A 519 -19.93 29.20 2.93
CA ALA A 519 -20.87 28.14 3.33
C ALA A 519 -22.33 28.61 3.30
N PHE A 520 -22.60 29.84 3.74
CA PHE A 520 -23.92 30.45 3.66
C PHE A 520 -24.39 30.61 2.20
N ILE A 521 -23.52 31.09 1.31
CA ILE A 521 -23.84 31.17 -0.13
C ILE A 521 -24.12 29.79 -0.72
N CYS A 522 -23.32 28.77 -0.39
CA CYS A 522 -23.56 27.39 -0.82
C CYS A 522 -24.91 26.85 -0.32
N ALA A 523 -25.31 27.17 0.91
CA ALA A 523 -26.61 26.78 1.46
C ALA A 523 -27.78 27.45 0.70
N LEU A 524 -27.66 28.75 0.38
CA LEU A 524 -28.66 29.44 -0.45
C LEU A 524 -28.76 28.82 -1.86
N LEU A 525 -27.63 28.48 -2.47
CA LEU A 525 -27.59 27.82 -3.78
C LEU A 525 -28.19 26.40 -3.74
N ALA A 526 -28.04 25.68 -2.63
CA ALA A 526 -28.72 24.39 -2.42
C ALA A 526 -30.24 24.56 -2.34
N LEU A 527 -30.75 25.62 -1.69
CA LEU A 527 -32.19 25.94 -1.69
C LEU A 527 -32.69 26.31 -3.10
N VAL A 528 -31.89 27.04 -3.87
CA VAL A 528 -32.17 27.32 -5.29
C VAL A 528 -32.23 26.01 -6.08
N ALA A 529 -31.25 25.11 -5.90
CA ALA A 529 -31.24 23.79 -6.53
C ALA A 529 -32.51 22.99 -6.20
N LEU A 530 -32.93 22.95 -4.93
CA LEU A 530 -34.16 22.27 -4.51
C LEU A 530 -35.41 22.87 -5.17
N ARG A 531 -35.49 24.20 -5.28
CA ARG A 531 -36.59 24.87 -6.00
C ARG A 531 -36.62 24.51 -7.49
N TYR A 532 -35.46 24.50 -8.15
CA TYR A 532 -35.37 24.10 -9.56
C TYR A 532 -35.66 22.61 -9.77
N ARG A 533 -35.30 21.75 -8.80
CA ARG A 533 -35.63 20.32 -8.81
C ARG A 533 -37.13 20.06 -8.63
N ALA A 534 -37.81 20.87 -7.81
CA ALA A 534 -39.25 20.75 -7.55
C ALA A 534 -40.13 21.47 -8.59
N SER A 535 -39.54 22.24 -9.52
CA SER A 535 -40.27 22.97 -10.54
C SER A 535 -40.81 22.02 -11.61
N THR A 536 -42.10 22.13 -11.92
CA THR A 536 -42.79 21.38 -12.99
C THR A 536 -42.81 22.13 -14.33
N ASN A 537 -42.09 23.25 -14.45
CA ASN A 537 -42.04 24.04 -15.67
C ASN A 537 -41.26 23.29 -16.77
N PRO A 538 -41.90 22.97 -17.92
CA PRO A 538 -41.27 22.21 -19.02
C PRO A 538 -40.13 22.95 -19.73
N ASP A 539 -40.02 24.27 -19.56
CA ASP A 539 -38.97 25.09 -20.19
C ASP A 539 -37.61 25.03 -19.45
N ILE A 540 -37.55 24.35 -18.30
CA ILE A 540 -36.32 24.21 -17.50
C ILE A 540 -35.63 22.88 -17.84
N PRO A 541 -34.37 22.91 -18.32
CA PRO A 541 -33.63 21.68 -18.63
C PRO A 541 -33.54 20.71 -17.45
N GLN A 542 -33.84 19.44 -17.70
CA GLN A 542 -33.70 18.37 -16.72
C GLN A 542 -32.23 18.27 -16.27
N GLY A 543 -31.98 18.48 -14.98
CA GLY A 543 -30.64 18.42 -14.39
C GLY A 543 -29.96 19.77 -14.13
N LEU A 544 -30.56 20.90 -14.52
CA LEU A 544 -30.02 22.23 -14.21
C LEU A 544 -29.83 22.47 -12.70
N TRP A 545 -30.67 21.85 -11.86
CA TRP A 545 -30.55 21.91 -10.41
C TRP A 545 -29.22 21.36 -9.89
N MET A 546 -28.62 20.36 -10.56
CA MET A 546 -27.32 19.80 -10.18
C MET A 546 -26.18 20.79 -10.38
N VAL A 547 -26.29 21.65 -11.40
CA VAL A 547 -25.28 22.68 -11.69
C VAL A 547 -25.13 23.62 -10.49
N PHE A 548 -26.24 24.01 -9.85
CA PHE A 548 -26.21 24.89 -8.67
C PHE A 548 -25.62 24.24 -7.41
N LEU A 549 -25.39 22.91 -7.39
CA LEU A 549 -24.68 22.23 -6.31
C LEU A 549 -23.15 22.24 -6.51
N LEU A 550 -22.66 22.51 -7.72
CA LEU A 550 -21.22 22.49 -8.03
C LEU A 550 -20.39 23.42 -7.15
N PRO A 551 -20.80 24.67 -6.83
CA PRO A 551 -20.03 25.53 -5.93
C PRO A 551 -19.85 24.92 -4.53
N ALA A 552 -20.86 24.21 -4.00
CA ALA A 552 -20.79 23.56 -2.70
C ALA A 552 -19.84 22.34 -2.73
N VAL A 553 -19.88 21.54 -3.80
CA VAL A 553 -18.96 20.40 -3.99
C VAL A 553 -17.51 20.89 -4.10
N VAL A 554 -17.26 21.91 -4.92
CA VAL A 554 -15.92 22.51 -5.09
C VAL A 554 -15.42 23.11 -3.77
N PHE A 555 -16.28 23.81 -3.03
CA PHE A 555 -15.92 24.36 -1.73
C PHE A 555 -15.55 23.27 -0.71
N LEU A 556 -16.30 22.15 -0.69
CA LEU A 556 -15.98 21.01 0.17
C LEU A 556 -14.62 20.39 -0.17
N VAL A 557 -14.31 20.22 -1.46
CA VAL A 557 -13.00 19.74 -1.93
C VAL A 557 -11.87 20.68 -1.50
N VAL A 558 -12.07 22.00 -1.59
CA VAL A 558 -11.08 22.98 -1.13
C VAL A 558 -10.84 22.85 0.39
N LEU A 559 -11.88 22.61 1.19
CA LEU A 559 -11.74 22.42 2.63
C LEU A 559 -11.03 21.10 2.99
N THR A 560 -11.36 20.00 2.32
CA THR A 560 -10.73 18.70 2.60
C THR A 560 -9.25 18.72 2.25
N VAL A 561 -8.88 19.26 1.08
CA VAL A 561 -7.48 19.40 0.66
C VAL A 561 -6.70 20.28 1.65
N ARG A 562 -7.29 21.39 2.11
CA ARG A 562 -6.63 22.26 3.10
C ARG A 562 -6.40 21.55 4.43
N ASN A 563 -7.36 20.78 4.92
CA ASN A 563 -7.20 20.00 6.15
C ASN A 563 -6.11 18.94 6.01
N SER A 564 -6.02 18.26 4.86
CA SER A 564 -4.96 17.28 4.61
C SER A 564 -3.57 17.93 4.56
N ILE A 565 -3.43 19.11 3.94
CA ILE A 565 -2.13 19.82 3.92
C ILE A 565 -1.75 20.26 5.35
N ASP A 566 -2.70 20.69 6.17
CA ASP A 566 -2.47 21.08 7.56
C ASP A 566 -2.02 19.90 8.44
N GLU A 567 -2.66 18.74 8.30
CA GLU A 567 -2.30 17.51 9.04
C GLU A 567 -0.85 17.06 8.73
N ILE A 568 -0.46 17.12 7.46
CA ILE A 568 0.91 16.82 7.02
C ILE A 568 1.92 17.82 7.60
N GLN A 569 1.57 19.11 7.61
CA GLN A 569 2.42 20.15 8.22
C GLN A 569 2.54 19.98 9.74
N GLY A 570 1.46 19.58 10.43
CA GLY A 570 1.46 19.27 11.86
C GLY A 570 2.37 18.08 12.21
N GLY A 571 2.34 17.01 11.41
CA GLY A 571 3.21 15.85 11.58
C GLY A 571 4.71 16.18 11.45
N LEU A 572 5.06 17.06 10.49
CA LEU A 572 6.42 17.59 10.34
C LEU A 572 6.85 18.52 11.48
N GLY A 573 5.91 19.31 12.03
CA GLY A 573 6.13 20.08 13.26
C GLY A 573 6.48 19.19 14.44
N GLY A 574 5.80 18.05 14.59
CA GLY A 574 6.12 17.01 15.58
C GLY A 574 7.50 16.37 15.37
N LEU A 575 7.88 16.10 14.11
CA LEU A 575 9.22 15.62 13.75
C LEU A 575 10.32 16.64 14.07
N ARG A 576 10.05 17.95 13.94
CA ARG A 576 10.97 19.01 14.41
C ARG A 576 11.01 19.13 15.93
N GLY A 577 9.91 18.86 16.64
CA GLY A 577 9.87 18.84 18.11
C GLY A 577 10.75 17.74 18.70
N LEU A 578 10.82 16.59 18.03
CA LEU A 578 11.71 15.48 18.38
C LEU A 578 13.21 15.84 18.30
N LYS A 579 13.59 16.98 17.70
CA LYS A 579 14.98 17.52 17.70
C LYS A 579 15.49 17.83 19.11
N TYR A 580 14.60 18.15 20.05
CA TYR A 580 15.00 18.62 21.39
C TYR A 580 14.77 17.59 22.51
N ASP A 581 13.93 16.58 22.30
CA ASP A 581 13.68 15.54 23.30
C ASP A 581 14.67 14.36 23.22
N PHE A 582 15.53 14.32 22.19
CA PHE A 582 16.59 13.30 22.03
C PHE A 582 17.97 13.78 22.49
N LYS A 583 18.02 14.71 23.45
CA LYS A 583 19.22 14.97 24.27
C LYS A 583 19.00 14.43 25.67
N GLY A 584 19.15 13.12 25.81
CA GLY A 584 19.22 12.42 27.09
C GLY A 584 18.02 11.53 27.40
N ALA A 585 18.05 10.30 26.86
CA ALA A 585 17.42 9.13 27.44
C ALA A 585 18.17 7.88 26.97
#